data_AF-A0A6V7IXF7-F1
#
_entry.id   AF-A0A6V7IXF7-F1
#
_cell.length_a   1.000
_cell.length_b   1.000
_cell.length_c   1.000
_cell.angle_alpha   90.00
_cell.angle_beta   90.00
_cell.angle_gamma   90.00
#
_symmetry.space_group_name_H-M   'P 1'
#
loop_
_entity.id
_entity.type
_entity.pdbx_description
1 polymer ?
#
loop_
_entity_poly.entity_id
_entity_poly.type
_entity_poly.pdbx_seq_one_letter_code
_entity_poly.pdbx_strand_id
1 'polypeptide(L)' 'VKSEGTKIAQINGMTFKYPTSPLLSQPEELSDEIVCSIDYKSKECHSRPLFCECLQILELPAMKNIDIVLINE' A
#
# COMPACT_ATOMS: atom_id res chain seq x y z
N VAL A 1 -26.38 1.04 21.53
CA VAL A 1 -25.95 0.90 20.13
C VAL A 1 -24.44 1.00 20.12
N LYS A 2 -23.72 -0.11 19.89
CA LYS A 2 -22.26 -0.05 19.72
C LYS A 2 -22.01 0.79 18.47
N SER A 3 -21.33 1.92 18.58
CA SER A 3 -20.80 2.62 17.42
C SER A 3 -19.72 1.72 16.84
N GLU A 4 -20.06 0.91 15.83
CA GLU A 4 -19.03 0.32 15.00
C GLU A 4 -18.34 1.48 14.30
N GLY A 5 -17.14 1.84 14.77
CA GLY A 5 -16.29 2.78 14.06
C GLY A 5 -16.10 2.30 12.62
N THR A 6 -15.99 3.23 11.68
CA THR A 6 -15.76 2.92 10.27
C THR A 6 -14.57 1.97 10.14
N LYS A 7 -14.80 0.75 9.64
CA LYS A 7 -13.73 -0.18 9.30
C LYS A 7 -13.07 0.29 8.01
N ILE A 8 -11.77 0.58 8.08
CA ILE A 8 -10.99 0.96 6.90
C ILE A 8 -10.40 -0.31 6.30
N ALA A 9 -10.58 -0.51 4.99
CA ALA A 9 -10.06 -1.68 4.29
C ALA A 9 -8.53 -1.61 4.20
N GLN A 10 -7.86 -2.68 4.61
CA GLN A 10 -6.40 -2.75 4.68
C GLN A 10 -5.90 -4.10 4.15
N ILE A 11 -4.69 -4.08 3.61
CA ILE A 11 -3.90 -5.27 3.30
C ILE A 11 -2.55 -5.07 3.99
N ASN A 12 -2.10 -6.04 4.79
CA ASN A 12 -0.87 -5.96 5.57
C ASN A 12 -0.79 -4.69 6.46
N GLY A 13 -1.91 -4.26 7.03
CA GLY A 13 -2.00 -3.04 7.83
C GLY A 13 -1.78 -1.73 7.06
N MET A 14 -1.92 -1.75 5.73
CA MET A 14 -1.76 -0.60 4.84
C MET A 14 -3.04 -0.40 4.00
N THR A 15 -3.44 0.85 3.83
CA THR A 15 -4.57 1.24 2.97
C THR A 15 -4.05 1.74 1.64
N PHE A 16 -4.65 1.27 0.56
CA PHE A 16 -4.27 1.70 -0.77
C PHE A 16 -4.62 3.17 -1.02
N LYS A 17 -3.62 3.95 -1.43
CA LYS A 17 -3.79 5.33 -1.88
C LYS A 17 -3.29 5.44 -3.32
N TYR A 18 -4.18 5.85 -4.23
CA TYR A 18 -3.80 6.08 -5.62
C TYR A 18 -2.90 7.34 -5.69
N PRO A 19 -1.80 7.31 -6.47
CA PRO A 19 -0.93 8.48 -6.66
C PRO A 19 -1.66 9.59 -7.43
N THR A 20 -1.08 10.79 -7.46
CA THR A 20 -1.63 11.91 -8.23
C THR A 20 -1.58 11.70 -9.74
N SER A 21 -0.69 10.82 -10.20
CA SER A 21 -0.40 10.59 -11.62
C SER A 21 -0.44 9.09 -11.95
N PRO A 22 -0.84 8.69 -13.17
CA PRO A 22 -0.97 7.28 -13.51
C PRO A 22 0.38 6.55 -13.60
N LEU A 23 0.46 5.39 -12.94
CA LEU A 23 1.70 4.61 -12.75
C LEU A 23 2.45 4.27 -14.03
N LEU A 24 1.73 3.90 -15.09
CA LEU A 24 2.34 3.35 -16.31
C LEU A 24 2.76 4.43 -17.31
N SER A 25 2.07 5.57 -17.34
CA SER A 25 2.36 6.65 -18.28
C SER A 25 3.33 7.68 -17.73
N GLN A 26 3.38 7.84 -16.40
CA GLN A 26 4.19 8.84 -15.70
C GLN A 26 4.87 8.23 -14.45
N PRO A 27 5.63 7.14 -14.58
CA PRO A 27 6.32 6.53 -13.45
C PRO A 27 7.32 7.48 -12.76
N GLU A 28 7.89 8.42 -13.50
CA GLU A 28 8.83 9.43 -12.98
C GLU A 28 8.19 10.41 -11.99
N GLU A 29 6.86 10.54 -11.98
CA GLU A 29 6.13 11.40 -11.05
C GLU A 29 5.83 10.70 -9.71
N LEU A 30 6.21 9.43 -9.56
CA LEU A 30 6.04 8.69 -8.31
C LEU A 30 7.11 9.08 -7.29
N SER A 31 6.65 9.58 -6.14
CA SER A 31 7.51 9.91 -5.00
C SER A 31 7.71 8.69 -4.10
N ASP A 32 8.96 8.42 -3.73
CA ASP A 32 9.33 7.38 -2.75
C ASP A 32 8.69 7.61 -1.36
N GLU A 33 8.21 8.83 -1.08
CA GLU A 33 7.56 9.17 0.18
C GLU A 33 6.20 8.48 0.36
N ILE A 34 5.56 8.09 -0.74
CA ILE A 34 4.24 7.45 -0.77
C ILE A 34 4.28 5.98 -1.19
N VAL A 35 5.43 5.45 -1.59
CA VAL A 35 5.56 4.06 -2.06
C VAL A 35 5.86 3.13 -0.88
N CYS A 36 5.15 2.01 -0.82
CA CYS A 36 5.32 0.93 0.15
C CYS A 36 5.58 -0.40 -0.56
N SER A 37 6.25 -1.31 0.15
CA SER A 37 6.32 -2.75 -0.19
C SER A 37 5.82 -3.59 0.98
N ILE A 38 5.91 -4.92 0.88
CA ILE A 38 5.56 -5.82 2.00
C ILE A 38 6.49 -5.57 3.20
N ASP A 39 7.78 -5.33 2.94
CA ASP A 39 8.80 -5.20 3.98
C ASP A 39 9.10 -3.74 4.34
N TYR A 40 8.71 -2.79 3.48
CA TYR A 40 9.01 -1.37 3.63
C TYR A 40 7.75 -0.52 3.72
N LYS A 41 7.61 0.23 4.81
CA LYS A 41 6.61 1.29 4.95
C LYS A 41 7.20 2.63 4.54
N SER A 42 6.43 3.42 3.80
CA SER A 42 6.87 4.75 3.36
C SER A 42 7.13 5.70 4.53
N LYS A 43 7.84 6.81 4.28
CA LYS A 43 8.06 7.85 5.30
C LYS A 43 6.75 8.46 5.81
N GLU A 44 5.76 8.65 4.94
CA GLU A 44 4.44 9.14 5.35
C GLU A 44 3.80 8.21 6.39
N CYS A 45 3.89 6.89 6.20
CA CYS A 45 3.36 5.92 7.15
C CYS A 45 4.08 5.92 8.50
N HIS A 46 5.39 6.16 8.53
CA HIS A 46 6.14 6.31 9.79
C HIS A 46 5.72 7.57 10.56
N SER A 47 5.37 8.66 9.86
CA SER A 47 4.89 9.90 10.49
C SER A 47 3.44 9.85 10.97
N ARG A 48 2.65 8.85 10.53
CA ARG A 48 1.23 8.68 10.87
C ARG A 48 0.94 7.27 11.42
N PRO A 49 1.34 6.99 12.67
CA PRO A 49 1.32 5.61 13.21
C PRO A 49 -0.08 5.02 13.41
N LEU A 50 -1.12 5.86 13.47
CA LEU A 50 -2.50 5.40 13.63
C LEU A 50 -3.09 4.82 12.34
N PHE A 51 -2.54 5.20 11.18
CA PHE A 51 -3.11 4.89 9.89
C PHE A 51 -2.09 5.09 8.76
N CYS A 52 -1.79 4.02 8.04
CA CYS A 52 -0.86 4.02 6.92
C CYS A 52 -1.63 3.95 5.60
N GLU A 53 -1.54 5.02 4.82
CA GLU A 53 -2.03 5.10 3.45
C GLU A 53 -0.85 5.27 2.52
N CYS A 54 -0.68 4.34 1.58
CA CYS A 54 0.38 4.40 0.61
C CYS A 54 0.05 3.63 -0.66
N LEU A 55 0.87 3.86 -1.66
CA LEU A 55 0.86 3.11 -2.90
C LEU A 55 1.75 1.87 -2.72
N GLN A 56 1.13 0.71 -2.59
CA GLN A 56 1.86 -0.55 -2.49
C GLN A 56 2.25 -1.06 -3.88
N ILE A 57 3.56 -1.23 -4.12
CA ILE A 57 4.10 -1.79 -5.36
C ILE A 57 4.87 -3.07 -5.03
N LEU A 58 4.58 -4.15 -5.75
CA LEU A 58 5.31 -5.42 -5.67
C LEU A 58 6.12 -5.60 -6.95
N GLU A 59 7.44 -5.54 -6.83
CA GLU A 59 8.33 -5.87 -7.93
C GLU A 59 8.45 -7.39 -8.05
N LEU A 60 7.99 -7.92 -9.18
CA LEU A 60 7.98 -9.36 -9.44
C LEU A 60 8.94 -9.69 -10.60
N PRO A 61 9.73 -10.77 -10.48
CA PRO A 61 10.57 -11.22 -11.56
C PRO A 61 9.73 -11.72 -12.74
N ALA A 62 10.13 -11.35 -13.95
CA ALA A 62 9.46 -11.79 -15.18
C ALA A 62 9.52 -13.32 -15.33
N MET A 63 8.43 -13.89 -15.87
CA MET A 63 8.32 -15.34 -16.17
C MET A 63 8.57 -16.26 -14.96
N LYS A 64 8.19 -15.81 -13.76
CA LYS A 64 8.20 -16.64 -12.55
C LYS A 64 6.77 -16.91 -12.10
N ASN A 65 6.56 -18.10 -11.54
CA ASN A 65 5.32 -18.43 -10.84
C ASN A 65 5.36 -17.77 -9.46
N ILE A 66 4.27 -17.11 -9.08
CA ILE A 66 4.13 -16.39 -7.81
C ILE A 66 2.86 -16.91 -7.15
N ASP A 67 2.96 -17.29 -5.87
CA ASP A 67 1.81 -17.69 -5.06
C ASP A 67 1.39 -16.51 -4.17
N ILE A 68 0.10 -16.16 -4.21
CA ILE A 68 -0.49 -15.13 -3.36
C ILE A 68 -1.40 -15.80 -2.35
N VAL A 69 -1.11 -15.63 -1.06
CA VAL A 69 -1.92 -16.15 0.05
C VAL A 69 -2.63 -14.98 0.71
N LEU A 70 -3.96 -15.00 0.69
CA LEU A 70 -4.79 -13.99 1.35
C LEU A 70 -5.27 -14.54 2.70
N ILE A 71 -4.95 -13.82 3.77
CA ILE A 71 -5.36 -14.13 5.14
C ILE A 71 -6.36 -13.08 5.58
N ASN A 72 -7.49 -13.52 6.11
CA ASN A 72 -8.45 -12.63 6.74
C ASN A 72 -8.01 -12.38 8.19
N GLU A 73 -7.47 -11.17 8.45
CA GLU A 73 -6.99 -10.71 9.76
C GLU A 73 -8.11 -10.29 10.71
#